data_AF-A0A3R7YHC8-F1
#
_entry.id   AF-A0A3R7YHC8-F1
#
_cell.length_a   1.000
_cell.length_b   1.000
_cell.length_c   1.000
_cell.angle_alpha   90.00
_cell.angle_beta   90.00
_cell.angle_gamma   90.00
#
_symmetry.space_group_name_H-M   'P 1'
#
loop_
_entity.id
_entity.type
_entity.pdbx_description
1 polymer ?
#
loop_
_entity_poly.entity_id
_entity_poly.type
_entity_poly.pdbx_seq_one_letter_code
_entity_poly.pdbx_strand_id
1 'polypeptide(L)' 'MTTSSHVYELFGGRTLHVAYYTDVKNSASLLHKILSNELNVALINADTVVSLFQIHAAASRALLSVQNHSMTTN' A
#
# COMPACT_ATOMS: atom_id res chain seq x y z
N MET A 1 -4.72 1.55 -16.37
CA MET A 1 -4.36 1.98 -15.01
C MET A 1 -5.63 2.27 -14.25
N THR A 2 -5.84 1.62 -13.11
CA THR A 2 -7.02 1.86 -12.26
C THR A 2 -6.53 2.43 -10.94
N THR A 3 -7.09 3.56 -10.52
CA THR A 3 -6.73 4.23 -9.26
C THR A 3 -7.95 4.37 -8.36
N SER A 4 -7.76 4.17 -7.07
CA SER A 4 -8.78 4.36 -6.04
C SER A 4 -8.17 5.05 -4.83
N SER A 5 -8.97 5.84 -4.13
CA SER A 5 -8.60 6.44 -2.85
C SER A 5 -9.69 6.21 -1.83
N HIS A 6 -9.29 5.92 -0.60
CA HIS A 6 -10.22 5.74 0.51
C HIS A 6 -9.71 6.42 1.77
N VAL A 7 -10.58 7.17 2.43
CA VAL A 7 -10.30 7.86 3.70
C VAL A 7 -10.78 6.99 4.85
N TYR A 8 -9.92 6.74 5.82
CA TYR A 8 -10.27 6.02 7.04
C TYR A 8 -10.54 7.00 8.18
N GLU A 9 -11.81 7.34 8.38
CA GLU A 9 -12.24 8.28 9.43
C GLU A 9 -11.83 7.84 10.84
N LEU A 10 -11.89 6.53 11.12
CA LEU A 10 -11.49 5.95 12.41
C LEU A 10 -9.98 6.08 12.72
N PHE A 11 -9.17 6.38 11.71
CA PHE A 11 -7.72 6.51 11.84
C PHE A 11 -7.25 7.95 11.60
N GLY A 12 -8.06 8.92 12.02
CA GLY A 12 -7.72 10.35 11.95
C GLY A 12 -7.73 10.90 10.53
N GLY A 13 -8.61 10.38 9.67
CA GLY A 13 -8.75 10.83 8.28
C GLY A 13 -7.58 10.44 7.37
N ARG A 14 -6.80 9.41 7.73
CA ARG A 14 -5.71 8.91 6.87
C ARG A 14 -6.28 8.35 5.57
N THR A 15 -5.61 8.65 4.46
CA THR A 15 -6.04 8.22 3.12
C THR A 15 -5.12 7.14 2.57
N LEU A 16 -5.71 6.06 2.06
CA LEU A 16 -5.00 5.08 1.24
C LEU A 16 -5.26 5.37 -0.23
N HIS A 17 -4.18 5.51 -1.00
CA HIS A 17 -4.20 5.57 -2.45
C HIS A 17 -3.72 4.23 -3.00
N VAL A 18 -4.51 3.61 -3.87
CA VAL A 18 -4.18 2.33 -4.53
C VAL A 18 -4.20 2.53 -6.03
N ALA A 19 -3.18 2.01 -6.71
CA ALA A 19 -3.07 2.06 -8.16
C ALA A 19 -2.69 0.68 -8.69
N TYR A 20 -3.42 0.21 -9.71
CA TYR A 20 -3.17 -1.04 -10.42
C TYR A 20 -2.60 -0.77 -11.80
N TYR A 21 -1.46 -1.41 -12.08
CA TYR A 21 -0.71 -1.30 -13.32
C TYR A 21 -0.55 -2.68 -13.96
N THR A 22 -0.82 -2.75 -15.26
CA THR A 22 -0.50 -3.91 -16.11
C THR A 22 0.70 -3.57 -16.99
N ASP A 23 1.32 -4.60 -17.57
CA ASP A 23 2.42 -4.44 -18.54
C ASP A 23 3.61 -3.63 -18.02
N VAL A 24 3.90 -3.71 -16.71
CA VAL A 24 5.01 -3.00 -16.08
C VAL A 24 6.34 -3.47 -16.67
N LYS A 25 7.06 -2.57 -17.33
CA LYS A 25 8.36 -2.87 -17.98
C LYS A 25 9.58 -2.52 -17.13
N ASN A 26 9.40 -1.83 -16.02
CA ASN A 26 10.46 -1.24 -15.20
C ASN A 26 10.41 -1.66 -13.72
N SER A 27 9.84 -2.82 -13.39
CA SER A 27 9.67 -3.31 -12.02
C SER A 27 10.98 -3.37 -11.22
N ALA A 28 12.07 -3.80 -11.83
CA ALA A 28 13.40 -3.83 -11.19
C ALA A 28 13.90 -2.43 -10.79
N SER A 29 13.69 -1.43 -11.66
CA SER A 29 14.05 -0.04 -11.36
C SER A 29 13.16 0.54 -10.25
N LEU A 30 11.87 0.22 -10.24
CA LEU A 30 10.95 0.64 -9.18
C LEU A 30 11.35 0.04 -7.83
N LEU A 31 11.69 -1.25 -7.79
CA LEU A 31 12.18 -1.90 -6.57
C LEU A 31 13.46 -1.22 -6.06
N HIS A 32 14.42 -0.95 -6.96
CA HIS A 32 15.64 -0.24 -6.58
C HIS A 32 15.35 1.12 -5.94
N LYS A 33 14.43 1.91 -6.53
CA LYS A 33 14.04 3.23 -5.99
C LYS A 33 13.39 3.15 -4.61
N ILE A 34 12.66 2.07 -4.32
CA ILE A 34 12.06 1.86 -3.00
C ILE A 34 13.15 1.49 -1.98
N LEU A 35 14.06 0.58 -2.36
CA LEU A 35 15.18 0.17 -1.50
C LEU A 35 16.17 1.32 -1.25
N SER A 36 16.34 2.24 -2.19
CA SER A 36 17.14 3.46 -2.03
C SER A 36 16.41 4.60 -1.32
N ASN A 37 15.16 4.39 -0.87
CA ASN A 37 14.29 5.41 -0.28
C ASN A 37 14.02 6.63 -1.18
N GLU A 38 14.24 6.52 -2.50
CA GLU A 38 13.84 7.54 -3.47
C GLU A 38 12.32 7.55 -3.71
N LEU A 39 11.66 6.42 -3.44
CA LEU A 39 10.22 6.24 -3.61
C LEU A 39 9.61 5.61 -2.36
N ASN A 40 8.71 6.33 -1.69
CA ASN A 40 7.98 5.83 -0.52
C ASN A 40 6.60 5.29 -0.92
N VAL A 41 6.58 4.04 -1.39
CA VAL A 41 5.35 3.29 -1.71
C VAL A 41 5.56 1.81 -1.41
N ALA A 42 4.46 1.07 -1.19
CA ALA A 42 4.49 -0.38 -1.14
C ALA A 42 4.16 -0.97 -2.53
N LEU A 43 5.04 -1.84 -3.05
CA LEU A 43 4.72 -2.67 -4.20
C LEU A 43 4.12 -4.00 -3.72
N ILE A 44 2.91 -4.28 -4.19
CA ILE A 44 2.17 -5.50 -3.84
C ILE A 44 2.03 -6.33 -5.11
N ASN A 45 2.35 -7.62 -5.05
CA ASN A 45 2.08 -8.53 -6.15
C ASN A 45 0.56 -8.67 -6.32
N ALA A 46 0.03 -8.26 -7.46
CA ALA A 46 -1.42 -8.32 -7.72
C ALA A 46 -1.94 -9.76 -7.83
N ASP A 47 -1.11 -10.73 -8.22
CA ASP A 47 -1.51 -12.13 -8.39
C ASP A 47 -1.87 -12.79 -7.04
N THR A 48 -1.44 -12.22 -5.91
CA THR A 48 -1.79 -12.69 -4.56
C THR A 48 -3.00 -11.97 -3.97
N VAL A 49 -3.59 -11.03 -4.70
CA VAL A 49 -4.70 -10.19 -4.25
C VAL A 49 -5.96 -10.54 -5.02
N VAL A 50 -6.91 -11.19 -4.34
CA VAL A 50 -8.18 -11.62 -4.93
C VAL A 50 -9.17 -10.47 -5.04
N SER A 51 -9.10 -9.49 -4.14
CA SER A 51 -10.02 -8.35 -4.08
C SER A 51 -9.41 -7.14 -3.38
N LEU A 52 -9.83 -5.94 -3.78
CA LEU A 52 -9.48 -4.69 -3.09
C LEU A 52 -9.84 -4.72 -1.60
N PHE A 53 -10.85 -5.50 -1.20
CA PHE A 53 -11.19 -5.69 0.21
C PHE A 53 -9.98 -6.16 1.04
N GLN A 54 -9.14 -7.07 0.50
CA GLN A 54 -7.95 -7.56 1.20
C GLN A 54 -6.95 -6.43 1.46
N ILE A 55 -6.80 -5.52 0.50
CA ILE A 55 -5.94 -4.34 0.64
C ILE A 55 -6.48 -3.39 1.71
N HIS A 56 -7.80 -3.14 1.73
CA HIS A 56 -8.43 -2.30 2.76
C HIS A 56 -8.31 -2.92 4.16
N ALA A 57 -8.51 -4.23 4.28
CA ALA A 57 -8.38 -4.94 5.55
C ALA A 57 -6.93 -4.89 6.07
N ALA A 58 -5.94 -5.11 5.19
CA ALA A 58 -4.52 -5.03 5.54
C ALA A 58 -4.11 -3.60 5.94
N ALA A 59 -4.55 -2.59 5.20
CA ALA A 59 -4.28 -1.18 5.54
C ALA A 59 -4.92 -0.78 6.88
N SER A 60 -6.17 -1.18 7.13
CA SER A 60 -6.84 -0.94 8.42
C SER A 60 -6.07 -1.58 9.58
N ARG A 61 -5.59 -2.81 9.39
CA ARG A 61 -4.76 -3.51 10.39
C ARG A 61 -3.43 -2.80 10.61
N ALA A 62 -2.76 -2.33 9.56
CA ALA A 62 -1.54 -1.55 9.68
C ALA A 62 -1.78 -0.26 10.48
N LEU A 63 -2.84 0.50 10.17
CA LEU A 63 -3.19 1.72 10.90
C LEU A 63 -3.50 1.45 12.38
N LEU A 64 -4.23 0.37 12.68
CA LEU A 64 -4.48 -0.06 14.05
C LEU A 64 -3.17 -0.43 14.77
N SER A 65 -2.24 -1.12 14.11
CA SER A 65 -0.93 -1.44 14.67
C SER A 65 -0.10 -0.18 14.98
N VAL A 66 -0.18 0.86 14.12
CA VAL A 66 0.44 2.16 14.40
C VAL A 66 -0.16 2.78 15.67
N GLN A 67 -1.49 2.86 15.77
CA GLN A 67 -2.17 3.44 16.93
C GLN A 67 -1.82 2.69 18.23
N ASN A 68 -1.67 1.37 18.14
CA ASN A 68 -1.32 0.51 19.28
C ASN A 68 0.19 0.41 19.53
N HIS A 69 1.04 1.19 18.84
CA HIS A 69 2.51 1.16 18.98
C HIS A 69 3.11 -0.24 18.78
N SER A 70 2.48 -1.04 17.92
CA SER A 70 2.84 -2.44 17.65
C SER A 70 3.24 -2.67 16.19
N MET A 71 3.48 -1.58 15.44
CA MET A 71 4.03 -1.65 14.09
C MET A 71 5.47 -2.15 14.14
N THR A 72 5.78 -3.15 13.32
CA THR A 72 7.11 -3.80 13.30
C THR A 72 7.99 -3.33 12.15
N THR A 73 7.45 -2.57 11.21
CA THR A 73 8.15 -2.06 10.04
C THR A 73 8.07 -0.54 9.99
N ASN A 74 9.00 0.06 9.23
CA ASN A 74 9.00 1.49 8.94
C ASN A 74 7.85 1.90 8.02
#